data_AF-Q5KAW5-F1
#
_entry.id   AF-Q5KAW5-F1
#
_cell.length_a   1.000
_cell.length_b   1.000
_cell.length_c   1.000
_cell.angle_alpha   90.00
_cell.angle_beta   90.00
_cell.angle_gamma   90.00
#
_symmetry.space_group_name_H-M   'P 1'
#
loop_
_entity.id
_entity.type
_entity.pdbx_description
1 polymer ?
#
loop_
_entity_poly.entity_id
_entity_poly.type
_entity_poly.pdbx_seq_one_letter_code
_entity_poly.pdbx_strand_id
1 'polypeptide(L)'
;MFEDDDWLNGPQQGGAQDPLVEQEYTRIASKYSDAGYREGITDGKLSTLQQGFDEAFAQSVPLSRRIGALRGRAAALLAFAKASSFSSPTSIPTLNSIPHSRQALLDDLHDYIKQISSIRRSEVLPEDLERIVHEREDYAAASASANNGVFELDTTHERKMESLEKSLEMFGSTSGTKASQDDKEEGEEKKYGEEGIERLEAKLRELEGRFRG
;
A
#
# COMPACT_ATOMS: atom_id res chain seq x y z
N MET A 1 71.92 44.34 13.58
CA MET A 1 71.87 43.46 12.41
C MET A 1 71.07 42.24 12.81
N PHE A 2 70.10 41.87 11.97
CA PHE A 2 69.22 40.68 11.99
C PHE A 2 67.91 40.76 12.80
N GLU A 3 66.92 41.53 12.30
CA GLU A 3 65.49 41.38 12.65
C GLU A 3 64.57 41.59 11.42
N ASP A 4 65.01 41.19 10.21
CA ASP A 4 64.24 41.43 8.96
C ASP A 4 63.72 40.15 8.25
N ASP A 5 63.82 38.96 8.85
CA ASP A 5 63.47 37.68 8.18
C ASP A 5 62.07 37.11 8.50
N ASP A 6 61.31 37.70 9.43
CA ASP A 6 59.98 37.19 9.80
C ASP A 6 58.86 37.50 8.79
N TRP A 7 59.09 38.45 7.88
CA TRP A 7 58.11 38.83 6.84
C TRP A 7 58.20 37.97 5.56
N LEU A 8 59.30 37.24 5.36
CA LEU A 8 59.52 36.37 4.20
C LEU A 8 58.98 34.94 4.40
N ASN A 9 58.71 34.56 5.65
CA ASN A 9 58.04 33.31 5.98
C ASN A 9 56.53 33.57 6.00
N GLY A 10 55.83 33.20 4.92
CA GLY A 10 54.37 33.20 4.89
C GLY A 10 53.80 32.38 6.06
N PRO A 11 52.56 32.67 6.52
CA PRO A 11 51.97 31.97 7.65
C PRO A 11 52.07 30.46 7.42
N GLN A 12 52.77 29.79 8.34
CA GLN A 12 53.05 28.35 8.26
C GLN A 12 51.78 27.49 8.37
N GLN A 13 50.68 28.10 8.83
CA GLN A 13 49.35 27.51 8.97
C GLN A 13 48.38 28.08 7.93
N GLY A 14 47.59 27.21 7.30
CA GLY A 14 46.58 27.56 6.30
C GLY A 14 47.00 27.44 4.83
N GLY A 15 48.21 26.96 4.54
CA GLY A 15 48.68 26.69 3.17
C GLY A 15 48.19 25.33 2.66
N ALA A 16 48.28 25.09 1.34
CA ALA A 16 47.89 23.81 0.71
C ALA A 16 48.72 22.59 1.17
N GLN A 17 49.81 22.80 1.92
CA GLN A 17 50.67 21.77 2.51
C GLN A 17 50.44 21.61 4.03
N ASP A 18 49.47 22.33 4.60
CA ASP A 18 49.14 22.24 6.02
C ASP A 18 48.28 20.97 6.27
N PRO A 19 48.74 20.03 7.11
CA PRO A 19 48.00 18.81 7.41
C PRO A 19 46.61 19.08 8.02
N LEU A 20 46.40 20.22 8.69
CA LEU A 20 45.08 20.62 9.19
C LEU A 20 44.12 20.96 8.04
N VAL A 21 44.61 21.58 6.97
CA VAL A 21 43.81 21.93 5.79
C VAL A 21 43.42 20.67 5.03
N GLU A 22 44.33 19.70 4.89
CA GLU A 22 44.05 18.40 4.27
C GLU A 22 43.01 17.59 5.07
N GLN A 23 43.12 17.62 6.41
CA GLN A 23 42.16 16.96 7.30
C GLN A 23 40.77 17.61 7.21
N GLU A 24 40.70 18.94 7.22
CA GLU A 24 39.44 19.67 7.05
C GLU A 24 38.84 19.47 5.66
N TYR A 25 39.67 19.46 4.62
CA TYR A 25 39.24 19.17 3.26
C TYR A 25 38.64 17.77 3.16
N THR A 26 39.33 16.75 3.69
CA THR A 26 38.85 15.36 3.70
C THR A 26 37.54 15.24 4.46
N ARG A 27 37.43 15.88 5.63
CA ARG A 27 36.20 15.92 6.43
C ARG A 27 35.05 16.55 5.66
N ILE A 28 35.30 17.65 4.96
CA ILE A 28 34.29 18.35 4.16
C ILE A 28 33.89 17.50 2.95
N ALA A 29 34.85 16.91 2.22
CA ALA A 29 34.60 16.07 1.06
C ALA A 29 33.77 14.83 1.42
N SER A 30 34.10 14.16 2.53
CA SER A 30 33.31 13.02 3.05
C SER A 30 31.87 13.44 3.35
N LYS A 31 31.67 14.59 4.01
CA LYS A 31 30.32 15.09 4.31
C LYS A 31 29.51 15.41 3.05
N TYR A 32 30.12 16.02 2.04
CA TYR A 32 29.41 16.32 0.78
C TYR A 32 29.11 15.05 -0.02
N SER A 33 30.01 14.08 -0.02
CA SER A 33 29.79 12.77 -0.65
C SER A 33 28.63 12.03 0.01
N ASP A 34 28.63 11.95 1.35
CA ASP A 34 27.56 11.29 2.11
C ASP A 34 26.23 12.02 1.97
N ALA A 35 26.25 13.35 2.00
CA ALA A 35 25.06 14.18 1.82
C ALA A 35 24.47 13.98 0.40
N GLY A 36 25.28 14.07 -0.64
CA GLY A 36 24.84 13.89 -2.03
C GLY A 36 24.34 12.47 -2.30
N TYR A 37 24.95 11.45 -1.69
CA TYR A 37 24.46 10.07 -1.80
C TYR A 37 23.11 9.88 -1.10
N ARG A 38 22.96 10.44 0.12
CA ARG A 38 21.68 10.40 0.84
C ARG A 38 20.59 11.14 0.08
N GLU A 39 20.90 12.32 -0.44
CA GLU A 39 20.00 13.14 -1.26
C GLU A 39 19.58 12.38 -2.53
N GLY A 40 20.53 11.77 -3.24
CA GLY A 40 20.23 10.97 -4.42
C GLY A 40 19.31 9.77 -4.13
N ILE A 41 19.48 9.09 -2.99
CA ILE A 41 18.57 8.02 -2.56
C ILE A 41 17.18 8.59 -2.23
N THR A 42 17.13 9.69 -1.49
CA THR A 42 15.84 10.29 -1.10
C THR A 42 15.08 10.78 -2.30
N ASP A 43 15.76 11.44 -3.24
CA ASP A 43 15.17 11.96 -4.47
C ASP A 43 14.71 10.83 -5.39
N GLY A 44 15.50 9.76 -5.52
CA GLY A 44 15.09 8.57 -6.24
C GLY A 44 13.82 7.93 -5.66
N LYS A 45 13.75 7.77 -4.33
CA LYS A 45 12.57 7.25 -3.63
C LYS A 45 11.35 8.16 -3.81
N LEU A 46 11.53 9.47 -3.69
CA LEU A 46 10.45 10.46 -3.86
C LEU A 46 9.95 10.49 -5.31
N SER A 47 10.86 10.36 -6.28
CA SER A 47 10.53 10.35 -7.70
C SER A 47 9.67 9.14 -8.09
N THR A 48 9.95 7.95 -7.55
CA THR A 48 9.18 6.74 -7.87
C THR A 48 7.92 6.61 -7.03
N LEU A 49 7.87 7.19 -5.83
CA LEU A 49 6.71 7.12 -4.93
C LEU A 49 5.46 7.74 -5.56
N GLN A 50 5.58 8.93 -6.16
CA GLN A 50 4.42 9.57 -6.78
C GLN A 50 3.92 8.78 -7.98
N GLN A 51 4.83 8.28 -8.83
CA GLN A 51 4.48 7.46 -9.98
C GLN A 51 3.77 6.17 -9.55
N GLY A 52 4.28 5.46 -8.53
CA GLY A 52 3.65 4.25 -8.01
C GLY A 52 2.27 4.53 -7.40
N PHE A 53 2.11 5.66 -6.71
CA PHE A 53 0.80 6.09 -6.23
C PHE A 53 -0.17 6.37 -7.38
N ASP A 54 0.25 7.12 -8.39
CA ASP A 54 -0.60 7.49 -9.52
C ASP A 54 -1.04 6.26 -10.32
N GLU A 55 -0.15 5.28 -10.52
CA GLU A 55 -0.46 4.01 -11.17
C GLU A 55 -1.46 3.18 -10.35
N ALA A 56 -1.20 2.97 -9.06
CA ALA A 56 -2.11 2.25 -8.18
C ALA A 56 -3.48 2.95 -8.07
N PHE A 57 -3.50 4.28 -8.07
CA PHE A 57 -4.72 5.07 -8.08
C PHE A 57 -5.49 4.89 -9.39
N ALA A 58 -4.80 4.98 -10.53
CA ALA A 58 -5.41 4.78 -11.85
C ALA A 58 -6.03 3.39 -12.03
N GLN A 59 -5.38 2.35 -11.49
CA GLN A 59 -5.90 0.97 -11.54
C GLN A 59 -7.07 0.75 -10.57
N SER A 60 -7.01 1.30 -9.36
CA SER A 60 -8.00 1.01 -8.30
C SER A 60 -9.29 1.81 -8.38
N VAL A 61 -9.23 3.05 -8.86
CA VAL A 61 -10.37 3.98 -8.85
C VAL A 61 -11.51 3.55 -9.77
N PRO A 62 -11.28 3.13 -11.03
CA PRO A 62 -12.35 2.70 -11.93
C PRO A 62 -13.15 1.54 -11.36
N LEU A 63 -12.49 0.47 -10.88
CA LEU A 63 -13.17 -0.67 -10.27
C LEU A 63 -13.94 -0.27 -9.00
N SER A 64 -13.32 0.51 -8.12
CA SER A 64 -13.96 0.98 -6.89
C SER A 64 -15.22 1.80 -7.18
N ARG A 65 -15.18 2.65 -8.21
CA ARG A 65 -16.34 3.43 -8.66
C ARG A 65 -17.46 2.54 -9.20
N ARG A 66 -17.15 1.51 -9.99
CA ARG A 66 -18.16 0.56 -10.51
C ARG A 66 -18.89 -0.14 -9.37
N ILE A 67 -18.16 -0.64 -8.36
CA ILE A 67 -18.77 -1.27 -7.18
C ILE A 67 -19.62 -0.26 -6.38
N GLY A 68 -19.12 0.96 -6.19
CA GLY A 68 -19.88 2.02 -5.55
C GLY A 68 -21.20 2.32 -6.28
N ALA A 69 -21.16 2.39 -7.61
CA ALA A 69 -22.34 2.60 -8.44
C ALA A 69 -23.34 1.42 -8.34
N LEU A 70 -22.86 0.18 -8.33
CA LEU A 70 -23.69 -1.01 -8.12
C LEU A 70 -24.42 -0.97 -6.79
N ARG A 71 -23.70 -0.66 -5.70
CA ARG A 71 -24.29 -0.51 -4.35
C ARG A 71 -25.36 0.58 -4.32
N GLY A 72 -25.06 1.75 -4.91
CA GLY A 72 -25.99 2.87 -4.99
C GLY A 72 -27.26 2.54 -5.78
N ARG A 73 -27.11 1.91 -6.95
CA ARG A 73 -28.25 1.50 -7.80
C ARG A 73 -29.12 0.44 -7.11
N ALA A 74 -28.51 -0.59 -6.53
CA ALA A 74 -29.26 -1.63 -5.80
C ALA A 74 -30.02 -1.05 -4.61
N ALA A 75 -29.40 -0.15 -3.83
CA ALA A 75 -30.06 0.53 -2.72
C ALA A 75 -31.22 1.43 -3.18
N ALA A 76 -31.04 2.17 -4.28
CA ALA A 76 -32.09 2.97 -4.87
C ALA A 76 -33.27 2.11 -5.36
N LEU A 77 -33.01 1.01 -6.06
CA LEU A 77 -34.04 0.06 -6.51
C LEU A 77 -34.81 -0.53 -5.34
N LEU A 78 -34.12 -0.94 -4.27
CA LEU A 78 -34.77 -1.41 -3.05
C LEU A 78 -35.66 -0.33 -2.45
N ALA A 79 -35.19 0.91 -2.36
CA ALA A 79 -35.98 2.03 -1.82
C ALA A 79 -37.25 2.27 -2.67
N PHE A 80 -37.14 2.26 -3.99
CA PHE A 80 -38.30 2.37 -4.89
C PHE A 80 -39.25 1.16 -4.75
N ALA A 81 -38.71 -0.06 -4.67
CA ALA A 81 -39.47 -1.27 -4.47
C ALA A 81 -40.19 -1.32 -3.11
N LYS A 82 -39.72 -0.59 -2.09
CA LYS A 82 -40.46 -0.39 -0.83
C LYS A 82 -41.47 0.75 -0.95
N ALA A 83 -41.11 1.88 -1.54
CA ALA A 83 -41.96 3.06 -1.66
C ALA A 83 -43.21 2.83 -2.53
N SER A 84 -43.09 2.10 -3.65
CA SER A 84 -44.23 1.77 -4.51
C SER A 84 -45.23 0.79 -3.86
N SER A 85 -45.04 0.42 -2.59
CA SER A 85 -46.02 -0.35 -1.81
C SER A 85 -47.02 0.57 -1.08
N PHE A 86 -46.73 1.88 -1.03
CA PHE A 86 -47.50 2.89 -0.29
C PHE A 86 -48.31 3.83 -1.19
N SER A 87 -48.35 3.61 -2.51
CA SER A 87 -48.89 4.57 -3.49
C SER A 87 -50.42 4.58 -3.64
N SER A 88 -51.19 4.01 -2.71
CA SER A 88 -52.66 4.07 -2.73
C SER A 88 -53.19 4.78 -1.48
N PRO A 89 -53.51 6.08 -1.55
CA PRO A 89 -54.00 6.86 -0.39
C PRO A 89 -55.45 6.54 0.04
N THR A 90 -56.15 5.61 -0.62
CA THR A 90 -57.61 5.39 -0.42
C THR A 90 -57.96 4.03 0.19
N SER A 91 -57.02 3.11 0.36
CA SER A 91 -57.28 1.79 0.95
C SER A 91 -56.81 1.76 2.41
N ILE A 92 -57.78 1.54 3.30
CA ILE A 92 -57.62 1.13 4.71
C ILE A 92 -56.43 0.15 4.83
N PRO A 93 -55.57 0.25 5.86
CA PRO A 93 -54.40 -0.62 6.02
C PRO A 93 -54.86 -2.03 6.40
N THR A 94 -55.32 -2.80 5.42
CA THR A 94 -55.41 -4.25 5.56
C THR A 94 -53.99 -4.78 5.54
N LEU A 95 -53.58 -5.34 6.67
CA LEU A 95 -52.33 -6.06 6.88
C LEU A 95 -51.93 -6.90 5.65
N ASN A 96 -50.72 -6.68 5.15
CA ASN A 96 -49.84 -7.72 4.61
C ASN A 96 -50.33 -8.56 3.42
N SER A 97 -50.53 -7.93 2.26
CA SER A 97 -50.46 -8.66 0.99
C SER A 97 -49.49 -7.94 0.05
N ILE A 98 -48.20 -8.01 0.36
CA ILE A 98 -47.18 -7.80 -0.66
C ILE A 98 -47.33 -8.99 -1.62
N PRO A 99 -47.56 -8.78 -2.93
CA PRO A 99 -47.65 -9.89 -3.86
C PRO A 99 -46.37 -10.73 -3.78
N HIS A 100 -46.49 -12.06 -3.78
CA HIS A 100 -45.36 -12.97 -3.55
C HIS A 100 -44.20 -12.73 -4.53
N SER A 101 -44.50 -12.34 -5.78
CA SER A 101 -43.50 -11.96 -6.78
C SER A 101 -42.65 -10.75 -6.37
N ARG A 102 -43.25 -9.80 -5.65
CA ARG A 102 -42.59 -8.60 -5.15
C ARG A 102 -41.80 -8.88 -3.88
N GLN A 103 -42.31 -9.76 -3.01
CA GLN A 103 -41.55 -10.21 -1.86
C GLN A 103 -40.27 -10.94 -2.31
N ALA A 104 -40.38 -11.83 -3.29
CA ALA A 104 -39.23 -12.50 -3.88
C ALA A 104 -38.21 -11.51 -4.48
N LEU A 105 -38.67 -10.44 -5.16
CA LEU A 105 -37.79 -9.39 -5.67
C LEU A 105 -37.07 -8.62 -4.54
N LEU A 106 -37.77 -8.33 -3.45
CA LEU A 106 -37.17 -7.66 -2.29
C LEU A 106 -36.10 -8.52 -1.63
N ASP A 107 -36.39 -9.81 -1.47
CA ASP A 107 -35.45 -10.79 -0.90
C ASP A 107 -34.21 -10.93 -1.81
N ASP A 108 -34.40 -11.06 -3.13
CA ASP A 108 -33.32 -11.10 -4.13
C ASP A 108 -32.44 -9.83 -4.09
N LEU A 109 -33.05 -8.65 -3.95
CA LEU A 109 -32.33 -7.37 -3.81
C LEU A 109 -31.56 -7.29 -2.49
N HIS A 110 -32.13 -7.79 -1.40
CA HIS A 110 -31.47 -7.85 -0.10
C HIS A 110 -30.24 -8.77 -0.13
N ASP A 111 -30.38 -9.96 -0.73
CA ASP A 111 -29.28 -10.89 -0.91
C ASP A 111 -28.20 -10.33 -1.84
N TYR A 112 -28.61 -9.64 -2.91
CA TYR A 112 -27.67 -8.99 -3.82
C TYR A 112 -26.88 -7.86 -3.14
N ILE A 113 -27.55 -7.00 -2.35
CA ILE A 113 -26.87 -5.95 -1.57
C ILE A 113 -25.91 -6.57 -0.56
N LYS A 114 -26.31 -7.64 0.13
CA LYS A 114 -25.44 -8.37 1.05
C LYS A 114 -24.20 -8.90 0.33
N GLN A 115 -24.38 -9.51 -0.84
CA GLN A 115 -23.32 -10.00 -1.69
C GLN A 115 -22.34 -8.90 -2.13
N ILE A 116 -22.82 -7.74 -2.59
CA ILE A 116 -21.91 -6.65 -2.98
C ILE A 116 -21.27 -5.99 -1.76
N SER A 117 -21.94 -5.98 -0.61
CA SER A 117 -21.40 -5.40 0.63
C SER A 117 -20.26 -6.22 1.23
N SER A 118 -20.25 -7.54 1.02
CA SER A 118 -19.17 -8.41 1.51
C SER A 118 -17.89 -8.30 0.69
N ILE A 119 -17.97 -7.81 -0.55
CA ILE A 119 -16.81 -7.66 -1.44
C ILE A 119 -15.83 -6.65 -0.86
N ARG A 120 -14.62 -7.13 -0.56
CA ARG A 120 -13.51 -6.32 -0.05
C ARG A 120 -12.70 -5.71 -1.19
N ARG A 121 -12.00 -4.61 -0.89
CA ARG A 121 -11.12 -3.96 -1.88
C ARG A 121 -10.03 -4.92 -2.38
N SER A 122 -9.46 -5.73 -1.50
CA SER A 122 -8.43 -6.73 -1.83
C SER A 122 -8.89 -7.81 -2.81
N GLU A 123 -10.19 -8.11 -2.86
CA GLU A 123 -10.76 -9.14 -3.75
C GLU A 123 -11.02 -8.62 -5.17
N VAL A 124 -10.91 -7.31 -5.36
CA VAL A 124 -11.34 -6.61 -6.57
C VAL A 124 -10.14 -6.07 -7.32
N LEU A 125 -9.17 -5.51 -6.61
CA LEU A 125 -7.99 -4.95 -7.24
C LEU A 125 -7.09 -6.06 -7.81
N PRO A 126 -6.36 -5.76 -8.91
CA PRO A 126 -5.25 -6.60 -9.34
C PRO A 126 -4.24 -6.80 -8.21
N GLU A 127 -3.59 -7.97 -8.21
CA GLU A 127 -2.46 -8.20 -7.30
C GLU A 127 -1.27 -7.33 -7.71
N ASP A 128 -0.60 -6.80 -6.69
CA ASP A 128 0.61 -5.99 -6.82
C ASP A 128 1.80 -6.92 -7.13
N LEU A 129 2.04 -7.18 -8.41
CA LEU A 129 3.12 -8.06 -8.88
C LEU A 129 4.50 -7.49 -8.56
N GLU A 130 4.65 -6.15 -8.60
CA GLU A 130 5.90 -5.48 -8.26
C GLU A 130 6.27 -5.75 -6.80
N ARG A 131 5.30 -5.62 -5.88
CA ARG A 131 5.50 -5.98 -4.48
C ARG A 131 5.85 -7.45 -4.28
N ILE A 132 5.18 -8.38 -4.98
CA ILE A 132 5.47 -9.82 -4.85
C ILE A 132 6.89 -10.12 -5.33
N VAL A 133 7.33 -9.49 -6.42
CA VAL A 133 8.70 -9.62 -6.93
C VAL A 133 9.69 -9.00 -5.94
N HIS A 134 9.44 -7.80 -5.44
CA HIS A 134 10.29 -7.14 -4.44
C HIS A 134 10.43 -7.97 -3.17
N GLU A 135 9.32 -8.46 -2.60
CA GLU A 135 9.36 -9.32 -1.42
C GLU A 135 10.16 -10.59 -1.73
N ARG A 136 9.93 -11.24 -2.87
CA ARG A 136 10.68 -12.43 -3.30
C ARG A 136 12.18 -12.16 -3.46
N GLU A 137 12.54 -11.03 -4.07
CA GLU A 137 13.92 -10.61 -4.29
C GLU A 137 14.61 -10.24 -2.99
N ASP A 138 13.92 -9.58 -2.05
CA ASP A 138 14.43 -9.28 -0.72
C ASP A 138 14.68 -10.56 0.09
N TYR A 139 13.77 -11.54 0.06
CA TYR A 139 13.99 -12.85 0.67
C TYR A 139 15.12 -13.64 -0.02
N ALA A 140 15.25 -13.54 -1.34
CA ALA A 140 16.33 -14.17 -2.09
C ALA A 140 17.69 -13.50 -1.82
N ALA A 141 17.73 -12.17 -1.72
CA ALA A 141 18.91 -11.39 -1.38
C ALA A 141 19.33 -11.61 0.07
N ALA A 142 18.38 -11.67 1.02
CA ALA A 142 18.66 -12.01 2.42
C ALA A 142 19.20 -13.45 2.57
N SER A 143 18.62 -14.42 1.84
CA SER A 143 19.11 -15.80 1.87
C SER A 143 20.45 -16.00 1.13
N ALA A 144 20.73 -15.23 0.07
CA ALA A 144 22.02 -15.23 -0.62
C ALA A 144 23.11 -14.47 0.17
N SER A 145 22.75 -13.38 0.84
CA SER A 145 23.65 -12.56 1.66
C SER A 145 24.10 -13.28 2.94
N ALA A 146 23.32 -14.26 3.42
CA ALA A 146 23.75 -15.16 4.50
C ALA A 146 25.04 -15.96 4.18
N ASN A 147 25.43 -16.09 2.90
CA ASN A 147 26.65 -16.79 2.48
C ASN A 147 27.73 -15.91 1.85
N ASN A 148 27.46 -14.62 1.56
CA ASN A 148 28.45 -13.72 0.97
C ASN A 148 28.22 -12.28 1.45
N GLY A 149 28.44 -12.06 2.75
CA GLY A 149 28.28 -10.78 3.39
C GLY A 149 29.48 -9.87 3.15
N VAL A 150 29.48 -9.09 2.07
CA VAL A 150 30.18 -7.80 1.99
C VAL A 150 29.47 -6.93 0.95
N PHE A 151 28.53 -6.08 1.37
CA PHE A 151 28.28 -4.85 0.63
C PHE A 151 29.33 -3.83 1.07
N GLU A 152 29.98 -3.15 0.12
CA GLU A 152 31.09 -2.23 0.35
C GLU A 152 30.70 -1.00 1.22
N LEU A 153 29.40 -0.83 1.49
CA LEU A 153 28.81 0.20 2.35
C LEU A 153 28.58 -0.26 3.82
N ASP A 154 29.01 -1.46 4.22
CA ASP A 154 28.77 -2.02 5.57
C ASP A 154 29.85 -1.65 6.61
N THR A 155 30.87 -0.87 6.25
CA THR A 155 32.05 -0.71 7.11
C THR A 155 32.02 0.49 8.05
N THR A 156 31.02 1.38 7.95
CA THR A 156 30.92 2.50 8.91
C THR A 156 30.60 1.96 10.32
N HIS A 157 31.45 2.30 11.29
CA HIS A 157 31.37 1.80 12.66
C HIS A 157 30.02 2.10 13.34
N GLU A 158 29.36 3.20 12.95
CA GLU A 158 28.04 3.60 13.48
C GLU A 158 26.93 2.65 13.03
N ARG A 159 26.88 2.27 11.74
CA ARG A 159 25.88 1.32 11.22
C ARG A 159 26.13 -0.13 11.67
N LYS A 160 27.38 -0.49 11.96
CA LYS A 160 27.71 -1.79 12.58
C LYS A 160 27.11 -1.92 13.98
N MET A 161 27.10 -0.85 14.77
CA MET A 161 26.47 -0.86 16.10
C MET A 161 24.95 -0.91 16.01
N GLU A 162 24.34 -0.20 15.07
CA GLU A 162 22.89 -0.23 14.82
C GLU A 162 22.41 -1.61 14.34
N SER A 163 23.18 -2.28 13.46
CA SER A 163 22.89 -3.65 13.02
C SER A 163 23.02 -4.66 14.17
N LEU A 164 24.04 -4.50 15.02
CA LEU A 164 24.20 -5.31 16.23
C LEU A 164 23.04 -5.11 17.20
N GLU A 165 22.59 -3.87 17.42
CA GLU A 165 21.44 -3.54 18.27
C GLU A 165 20.14 -4.18 17.73
N LYS A 166 19.88 -4.06 16.42
CA LYS A 166 18.72 -4.69 15.77
C LYS A 166 18.77 -6.22 15.81
N SER A 167 19.96 -6.80 15.64
CA SER A 167 20.15 -8.25 15.77
C SER A 167 19.94 -8.74 17.22
N LEU A 168 20.30 -7.91 18.21
CA LEU A 168 20.13 -8.18 19.63
C LEU A 168 18.67 -8.00 20.06
N GLU A 169 17.95 -7.04 19.46
CA GLU A 169 16.51 -6.85 19.62
C GLU A 169 15.72 -8.04 19.08
N MET A 170 16.09 -8.55 17.88
CA MET A 170 15.49 -9.76 17.32
C MET A 170 15.75 -11.01 18.17
N PHE A 171 16.91 -11.10 18.84
CA PHE A 171 17.21 -12.20 19.76
C PHE A 171 16.50 -12.04 21.11
N GLY A 172 16.33 -10.80 21.57
CA GLY A 172 15.64 -10.42 22.81
C GLY A 172 14.11 -10.55 22.75
N SER A 173 13.51 -10.54 21.55
CA SER A 173 12.06 -10.69 21.36
C SER A 173 11.57 -12.16 21.37
N THR A 174 12.44 -13.15 21.61
CA THR A 174 12.08 -14.58 21.52
C THR A 174 11.46 -15.18 22.80
N SER A 175 11.30 -14.40 23.88
CA SER A 175 10.59 -14.83 25.09
C SER A 175 9.19 -14.22 25.20
N GLY A 176 8.26 -14.75 24.41
CA GLY A 176 6.84 -14.62 24.67
C GLY A 176 6.04 -13.99 23.54
N THR A 177 5.64 -14.80 22.56
CA THR A 177 4.25 -14.93 22.11
C THR A 177 4.15 -16.22 21.29
N LYS A 178 3.63 -17.29 21.91
CA LYS A 178 3.06 -18.42 21.16
C LYS A 178 1.75 -17.93 20.55
N ALA A 179 1.68 -17.82 19.23
CA ALA A 179 0.43 -17.71 18.50
C ALA A 179 0.52 -18.58 17.23
N SER A 180 -0.11 -19.75 17.35
CA SER A 180 -1.01 -20.33 16.35
C SER A 180 -0.46 -20.45 14.92
N GLN A 181 0.35 -21.47 14.72
CA GLN A 181 0.41 -22.18 13.45
C GLN A 181 -0.67 -23.27 13.50
N ASP A 182 -1.85 -22.98 12.96
CA ASP A 182 -2.87 -23.96 12.55
C ASP A 182 -3.92 -23.27 11.66
N ASP A 183 -4.35 -23.99 10.63
CA ASP A 183 -5.52 -23.75 9.77
C ASP A 183 -5.50 -22.56 8.79
N LYS A 184 -4.67 -22.67 7.74
CA LYS A 184 -5.06 -22.16 6.41
C LYS A 184 -5.75 -23.28 5.65
N GLU A 185 -6.99 -23.57 6.04
CA GLU A 185 -7.95 -24.17 5.11
C GLU A 185 -8.08 -23.23 3.91
N GLU A 186 -8.04 -23.83 2.73
CA GLU A 186 -8.23 -23.23 1.41
C GLU A 186 -9.63 -22.62 1.30
N GLY A 187 -9.81 -21.43 1.88
CA GLY A 187 -10.78 -20.49 1.37
C GLY A 187 -10.22 -19.99 0.05
N GLU A 188 -10.64 -20.56 -1.07
CA GLU A 188 -10.51 -19.91 -2.37
C GLU A 188 -11.09 -18.50 -2.22
N GLU A 189 -10.22 -17.51 -1.99
CA GLU A 189 -10.61 -16.11 -1.98
C GLU A 189 -11.18 -15.84 -3.36
N LYS A 190 -12.51 -15.72 -3.42
CA LYS A 190 -13.23 -15.42 -4.66
C LYS A 190 -12.77 -14.04 -5.11
N LYS A 191 -11.72 -14.00 -5.92
CA LYS A 191 -11.28 -12.78 -6.58
C LYS A 191 -12.39 -12.39 -7.55
N TYR A 192 -13.04 -11.28 -7.23
CA TYR A 192 -14.11 -10.74 -8.05
C TYR A 192 -13.56 -10.02 -9.28
N GLY A 193 -12.29 -9.58 -9.28
CA GLY A 193 -11.61 -9.04 -10.47
C GLY A 193 -12.46 -8.10 -11.33
N GLU A 194 -12.17 -8.02 -12.63
CA GLU A 194 -13.05 -7.30 -13.57
C GLU A 194 -14.26 -8.16 -13.97
N GLU A 195 -14.06 -9.44 -14.28
CA GLU A 195 -15.11 -10.34 -14.74
C GLU A 195 -16.23 -10.55 -13.70
N GLY A 196 -15.89 -10.62 -12.42
CA GLY A 196 -16.88 -10.76 -11.35
C GLY A 196 -17.69 -9.48 -11.16
N ILE A 197 -17.12 -8.29 -11.41
CA ILE A 197 -17.91 -7.05 -11.46
C ILE A 197 -18.89 -7.09 -12.63
N GLU A 198 -18.47 -7.54 -13.82
CA GLU A 198 -19.37 -7.65 -14.97
C GLU A 198 -20.54 -8.61 -14.70
N ARG A 199 -20.29 -9.74 -14.03
CA ARG A 199 -21.35 -10.66 -13.59
C ARG A 199 -22.32 -9.98 -12.62
N LEU A 200 -21.82 -9.16 -11.69
CA LEU A 200 -22.67 -8.39 -10.77
C LEU A 200 -23.49 -7.34 -11.51
N GLU A 201 -22.92 -6.65 -12.50
CA GLU A 201 -23.63 -5.70 -13.36
C GLU A 201 -24.74 -6.36 -14.17
N ALA A 202 -24.48 -7.54 -14.73
CA ALA A 202 -25.48 -8.33 -15.45
C ALA A 202 -26.64 -8.73 -14.53
N LYS A 203 -26.33 -9.22 -13.32
CA LYS A 203 -27.34 -9.59 -12.32
C LYS A 203 -28.19 -8.39 -11.87
N LEU A 204 -27.59 -7.20 -11.71
CA LEU A 204 -28.35 -5.99 -11.40
C LEU A 204 -29.30 -5.62 -12.54
N ARG A 205 -28.84 -5.72 -13.79
CA ARG A 205 -29.65 -5.41 -14.98
C ARG A 205 -30.85 -6.35 -15.09
N GLU A 206 -30.70 -7.61 -14.71
CA GLU A 206 -31.81 -8.57 -14.64
C GLU A 206 -32.85 -8.16 -13.59
N LEU A 207 -32.41 -7.80 -12.38
CA LEU A 207 -33.29 -7.33 -11.31
C LEU A 207 -34.01 -6.03 -11.67
N GLU A 208 -33.34 -5.11 -12.38
CA GLU A 208 -33.95 -3.91 -12.94
C GLU A 208 -35.04 -4.24 -13.98
N GLY A 209 -34.81 -5.25 -14.81
CA GLY A 209 -35.80 -5.75 -15.77
C GLY A 209 -37.05 -6.29 -15.07
N ARG A 210 -36.86 -7.10 -14.02
CA ARG A 210 -37.96 -7.65 -13.19
C ARG A 210 -38.72 -6.59 -12.41
N PHE A 211 -38.11 -5.44 -12.11
CA PHE A 211 -38.79 -4.33 -11.44
C PHE A 211 -39.64 -3.49 -12.40
N ARG A 212 -39.25 -3.39 -13.68
CA ARG A 212 -39.95 -2.59 -14.70
C ARG A 212 -41.07 -3.35 -15.43
N GLY A 213 -40.98 -4.67 -15.54
CA GLY A 213 -42.00 -5.54 -16.14
C GLY A 213 -43.08 -5.93 -15.15
#